data_AF-H0T6P5-F1
#
_entry.id   AF-H0T6P5-F1
#
_cell.length_a   1.000
_cell.length_b   1.000
_cell.length_c   1.000
_cell.angle_alpha   90.00
_cell.angle_beta   90.00
_cell.angle_gamma   90.00
#
_symmetry.space_group_name_H-M   'P 1'
#
loop_
_entity.id
_entity.type
_entity.pdbx_description
1 polymer ?
#
loop_
_entity_poly.entity_id
_entity_poly.type
_entity_poly.pdbx_seq_one_letter_code
_entity_poly.pdbx_strand_id
1 'polypeptide(L)' 'MRINREKRVQNERCDRLLLHLFQHDIHHRGQAHAMLSATSVKPPQLDEFFPADDAGLRAKDFAELGFSEEKVWRS' A
#
# COMPACT_ATOMS: atom_id res chain seq x y z
N MET A 1 -0.07 -8.65 -18.91
CA MET A 1 0.70 -7.39 -18.90
C MET A 1 2.05 -7.62 -19.56
N ARG A 2 2.53 -6.65 -20.35
CA ARG A 2 3.85 -6.68 -21.00
C ARG A 2 4.74 -5.65 -20.32
N ILE A 3 5.82 -6.08 -19.68
CA ILE A 3 6.77 -5.20 -18.98
C ILE A 3 8.07 -5.18 -19.77
N ASN A 4 8.56 -3.98 -20.07
CA ASN A 4 9.89 -3.81 -20.65
C ASN A 4 10.95 -4.00 -19.56
N ARG A 5 11.86 -4.96 -19.76
CA ARG A 5 13.00 -5.27 -18.87
C ARG A 5 14.33 -4.96 -19.55
N GLU A 6 14.36 -3.89 -20.35
CA GLU A 6 15.47 -3.41 -21.19
C GLU A 6 15.90 -4.41 -22.28
N LYS A 7 16.43 -5.58 -21.89
CA LYS A 7 16.93 -6.63 -22.79
C LYS A 7 15.84 -7.58 -23.28
N ARG A 8 14.68 -7.61 -22.63
CA ARG A 8 13.56 -8.50 -22.99
C ARG A 8 12.21 -7.90 -22.61
N VAL A 9 11.15 -8.44 -23.19
CA VAL A 9 9.78 -8.20 -22.74
C VAL A 9 9.34 -9.35 -21.84
N GLN A 10 8.94 -9.03 -20.60
CA GLN A 10 8.33 -9.99 -19.70
C GLN A 10 6.81 -9.96 -19.90
N ASN A 11 6.22 -11.12 -20.21
CA ASN A 11 4.78 -11.32 -20.22
C ASN A 11 4.36 -11.94 -18.90
N GLU A 12 3.54 -11.25 -18.11
CA GLU A 12 3.07 -11.73 -16.81
C GLU A 12 1.58 -11.42 -16.63
N ARG A 13 0.89 -12.23 -15.82
CA ARG A 13 -0.50 -11.93 -15.46
C ARG A 13 -0.54 -10.69 -14.55
N CYS A 14 -1.59 -9.88 -14.70
CA CYS A 14 -1.72 -8.63 -13.95
C CYS A 14 -1.78 -8.88 -12.43
N ASP A 15 -2.60 -9.85 -12.03
CA ASP A 15 -2.77 -10.25 -10.63
C ASP A 15 -1.47 -10.66 -9.95
N ARG A 16 -0.60 -11.42 -10.62
CA ARG A 16 0.70 -11.83 -10.08
C ARG A 16 1.64 -10.64 -9.87
N LEU A 17 1.62 -9.66 -10.77
CA LEU A 17 2.42 -8.45 -10.63
C LEU A 17 1.93 -7.58 -9.48
N LEU A 18 0.62 -7.39 -9.37
CA LEU A 18 0.00 -6.63 -8.29
C LEU A 18 0.29 -7.29 -6.94
N LEU A 19 0.14 -8.62 -6.85
CA LEU A 19 0.49 -9.38 -5.64
C LEU A 19 1.96 -9.18 -5.24
N HIS A 20 2.89 -9.31 -6.19
CA HIS A 20 4.31 -9.09 -5.92
C HIS A 20 4.59 -7.65 -5.46
N LEU A 21 3.98 -6.66 -6.10
CA LEU A 21 4.15 -5.25 -5.76
C LEU A 21 3.66 -4.96 -4.33
N PHE A 22 2.45 -5.40 -3.98
CA PHE A 22 1.89 -5.20 -2.64
C PHE A 22 2.72 -5.91 -1.56
N GLN A 23 3.16 -7.15 -1.82
CA GLN A 23 4.04 -7.87 -0.90
C GLN A 23 5.38 -7.16 -0.70
N HIS A 24 5.96 -6.65 -1.78
CA HIS A 24 7.24 -5.94 -1.74
C HIS A 24 7.12 -4.62 -0.97
N ASP A 25 6.04 -3.87 -1.14
CA ASP A 25 5.76 -2.66 -0.36
C ASP A 25 5.65 -2.95 1.14
N ILE A 26 4.81 -3.92 1.53
CA ILE A 26 4.63 -4.34 2.93
C ILE A 26 5.97 -4.80 3.53
N HIS A 27 6.78 -5.53 2.78
CA HIS A 27 8.09 -5.99 3.24
C HIS A 27 9.03 -4.83 3.58
N HIS A 28 9.15 -3.83 2.71
CA HIS A 28 10.02 -2.67 2.95
C HIS A 28 9.46 -1.75 4.04
N ARG A 29 8.14 -1.59 4.14
CA ARG A 29 7.51 -0.89 5.27
C ARG A 29 7.84 -1.56 6.60
N GLY A 30 7.81 -2.89 6.66
CA GLY A 30 8.23 -3.65 7.84
C GLY A 30 9.69 -3.38 8.22
N GLN A 31 10.60 -3.33 7.24
CA GLN A 31 11.99 -2.97 7.49
C GLN A 31 12.14 -1.54 8.03
N ALA A 32 11.49 -0.56 7.41
CA ALA A 32 11.53 0.83 7.88
C ALA A 32 10.95 0.99 9.28
N HIS A 33 9.85 0.29 9.59
CA HIS A 33 9.24 0.25 10.92
C HIS A 33 10.21 -0.31 11.96
N ALA A 34 10.90 -1.41 11.66
CA ALA A 34 11.91 -2.00 12.54
C ALA A 34 13.09 -1.05 12.79
N MET A 35 13.56 -0.36 11.75
CA MET A 35 14.61 0.66 11.88
C MET A 35 14.18 1.83 12.77
N LEU A 36 12.97 2.38 12.57
CA LEU A 36 12.43 3.47 13.39
C LEU A 36 12.22 3.04 14.84
N SER A 37 11.80 1.80 15.09
CA SER A 37 11.63 1.23 16.43
C SER A 37 12.93 1.20 17.25
N ALA A 38 14.09 1.26 16.59
CA ALA A 38 15.40 1.38 17.23
C ALA A 38 15.79 2.84 17.55
N THR A 39 14.90 3.79 17.32
CA THR A 39 15.10 5.24 17.55
C THR A 39 14.06 5.79 18.53
N SER A 40 14.16 7.08 18.87
CA SER A 40 13.12 7.78 19.63
C SER A 40 11.89 8.19 18.79
N VAL A 41 11.96 8.06 17.47
CA VAL A 41 10.85 8.38 16.57
C VAL A 41 9.88 7.20 16.55
N LYS A 42 8.64 7.44 16.97
CA LYS A 42 7.60 6.41 16.92
C LYS A 42 7.38 5.99 15.46
N PRO A 43 7.48 4.69 15.13
CA PRO A 43 7.22 4.23 13.79
C PRO A 43 5.73 4.43 13.44
N PRO A 44 5.40 4.71 12.16
CA PRO A 44 4.02 4.79 11.71
C PRO A 44 3.33 3.43 11.80
N GLN A 45 2.00 3.45 11.88
CA GLN A 45 1.17 2.26 11.90
C GLN A 45 1.23 1.51 10.54
N LEU A 46 1.06 0.18 10.57
CA LEU A 46 1.25 -0.70 9.40
C LEU A 46 -0.03 -1.26 8.79
N ASP A 47 -1.13 -1.33 9.56
CA ASP A 47 -2.36 -1.93 9.05
C ASP A 47 -3.00 -1.03 7.99
N GLU A 48 -3.42 -1.67 6.92
CA GLU A 48 -4.24 -1.01 5.91
C GLU A 48 -5.71 -1.18 6.30
N PHE A 49 -6.40 -0.07 6.44
CA PHE A 49 -7.83 -0.07 6.65
C PHE A 49 -8.49 -0.24 5.29
N PHE A 50 -9.02 -1.43 5.01
CA PHE A 50 -9.82 -1.72 3.81
C PHE A 50 -11.30 -1.98 4.09
N PRO A 51 -11.69 -2.81 5.09
CA PRO A 51 -13.09 -3.09 5.41
C PRO A 51 -13.94 -1.83 5.62
N ALA A 52 -15.23 -1.88 5.28
CA ALA A 52 -16.11 -0.73 5.45
C ALA A 52 -16.21 -0.25 6.92
N ASP A 53 -16.16 -1.18 7.88
CA ASP A 53 -16.19 -0.87 9.30
C ASP A 53 -14.95 -0.08 9.78
N ASP A 54 -13.84 -0.15 9.04
CA ASP A 54 -12.63 0.60 9.33
C ASP A 54 -12.62 2.00 8.68
N ALA A 55 -13.73 2.45 8.06
CA ALA A 55 -13.82 3.78 7.45
C ALA A 55 -13.51 4.90 8.45
N GLY A 56 -13.96 4.75 9.71
CA GLY A 56 -13.65 5.72 10.77
C GLY A 56 -12.16 5.85 11.07
N LEU A 57 -11.38 4.77 10.87
CA LEU A 57 -9.93 4.75 11.13
C LEU A 57 -9.14 5.49 10.05
N ARG A 58 -9.63 5.54 8.80
CA ARG A 58 -8.98 6.23 7.67
C ARG A 58 -9.59 7.60 7.33
N ALA A 59 -10.66 8.02 8.01
CA ALA A 59 -11.42 9.23 7.69
C ALA A 59 -10.57 10.51 7.70
N LYS A 60 -9.65 10.62 8.68
CA LYS A 60 -8.76 11.78 8.79
C LYS A 60 -7.80 11.84 7.59
N ASP A 61 -7.18 10.72 7.25
CA ASP A 61 -6.24 10.64 6.13
C ASP A 61 -6.95 10.97 4.81
N PHE A 62 -8.17 10.46 4.61
CA PHE A 62 -8.99 10.77 3.45
C PHE A 62 -9.31 12.27 3.36
N ALA A 63 -9.65 12.92 4.48
CA ALA A 63 -9.89 14.37 4.50
C ALA A 63 -8.63 15.17 4.15
N GLU A 64 -7.46 14.79 4.67
CA GLU A 64 -6.17 15.43 4.37
C GLU A 64 -5.77 15.26 2.88
N LEU A 65 -6.09 14.11 2.29
CA LEU A 65 -5.79 13.79 0.89
C LEU A 65 -6.87 14.27 -0.11
N GLY A 66 -7.98 14.82 0.37
CA GLY A 66 -9.11 15.22 -0.49
C GLY A 66 -9.84 14.04 -1.13
N PHE A 67 -9.87 12.90 -0.44
CA PHE A 67 -10.57 11.68 -0.83
C PHE A 67 -11.90 11.53 -0.08
N SER A 68 -12.77 10.69 -0.61
CA SER A 68 -13.99 10.25 0.06
C SER A 68 -14.18 8.75 -0.15
N GLU A 69 -14.81 8.07 0.81
CA GLU A 69 -15.13 6.64 0.72
C GLU A 69 -15.85 6.32 -0.61
N GLU A 70 -16.83 7.14 -0.97
CA GLU A 70 -17.57 6.98 -2.24
C GLU A 70 -16.66 7.11 -3.47
N LYS A 71 -15.75 8.09 -3.50
CA LYS A 71 -14.87 8.32 -4.67
C LYS A 71 -13.87 7.19 -4.85
N VAL A 72 -13.40 6.58 -3.76
CA VAL A 72 -12.36 5.55 -3.79
C VAL A 72 -12.95 4.16 -4.04
N TRP A 73 -14.09 3.83 -3.43
CA TRP A 73 -14.64 2.47 -3.41
C TRP A 73 -15.86 2.25 -4.31
N ARG A 74 -16.30 3.24 -5.07
CA ARG A 74 -17.40 3.07 -6.05
C ARG A 74 -17.13 1.85 -6.93
N SER A 75 -18.00 0.83 -6.81
CA SER A 75 -18.11 -0.34 -7.67
C SER A 75 -18.87 -0.01 -8.95
#